data_AF-A0A7S8EBZ1-F1
#
_entry.id   AF-A0A7S8EBZ1-F1
#
_cell.length_a   1.000
_cell.length_b   1.000
_cell.length_c   1.000
_cell.angle_alpha   90.00
_cell.angle_beta   90.00
_cell.angle_gamma   90.00
#
_symmetry.space_group_name_H-M   'P 1'
#
loop_
_entity.id
_entity.type
_entity.pdbx_description
1 polymer ?
#
loop_
_entity_poly.entity_id
_entity_poly.type
_entity_poly.pdbx_seq_one_letter_code
_entity_poly.pdbx_strand_id
1 'polypeptide(L)'
;MTTRIKDHLQFSPSGKLERLSLASYPNLLHTWDQDVDLNGKRFCPAGWDECFPTIDPYKASPVMGELIGWPPEINWQPDAVEQVWRHERYEAKRRFELQTPTCLHMSFIVTNLQDTPLEFLWASHALFDVQALTAVELSNGETMTHFEMDGRVSKRFIANTSPIVLTYADFCARLSSDQAWWGIWLNQGGWPANDRHKLRCLGLEATNTPGEIPDGQSLNPGQTFVGSIKIEVYSRSAS
;
A
#
# COMPACT_ATOMS: atom_id res chain seq x y z
N MET A 1 -26.30 -15.61 0.81
CA MET A 1 -26.14 -14.23 1.31
C MET A 1 -25.12 -13.56 0.41
N THR A 2 -25.44 -12.41 -0.18
CA THR A 2 -24.49 -11.67 -1.02
C THR A 2 -23.48 -10.99 -0.10
N THR A 3 -22.20 -11.35 -0.25
CA THR A 3 -21.09 -10.75 0.48
C THR A 3 -20.95 -9.28 0.09
N ARG A 4 -20.85 -8.35 1.06
CA ARG A 4 -20.69 -6.91 0.79
C ARG A 4 -19.25 -6.49 1.06
N ILE A 5 -18.70 -5.60 0.24
CA ILE A 5 -17.29 -5.16 0.38
C ILE A 5 -17.00 -4.54 1.76
N LYS A 6 -17.98 -3.87 2.37
CA LYS A 6 -17.84 -3.28 3.72
C LYS A 6 -17.59 -4.31 4.83
N ASP A 7 -17.90 -5.59 4.58
CA ASP A 7 -17.63 -6.67 5.52
C ASP A 7 -16.16 -7.15 5.40
N HIS A 8 -15.43 -6.69 4.38
CA HIS A 8 -14.03 -7.03 4.09
C HIS A 8 -13.03 -5.91 4.37
N LEU A 9 -13.48 -4.65 4.38
CA LEU A 9 -12.62 -3.49 4.49
C LEU A 9 -12.99 -2.64 5.71
N GLN A 10 -12.00 -2.27 6.51
CA GLN A 10 -12.17 -1.31 7.60
C GLN A 10 -11.26 -0.11 7.38
N PHE A 11 -11.85 1.08 7.23
CA PHE A 11 -11.12 2.34 7.08
C PHE A 11 -11.11 3.12 8.39
N SER A 12 -9.99 3.80 8.65
CA SER A 12 -9.92 4.85 9.66
C SER A 12 -10.73 6.08 9.23
N PRO A 13 -11.05 7.01 10.15
CA PRO A 13 -11.64 8.31 9.79
C PRO A 13 -10.80 9.14 8.81
N SER A 14 -9.48 8.89 8.75
CA SER A 14 -8.57 9.55 7.80
C SER A 14 -8.63 8.98 6.38
N GLY A 15 -9.39 7.90 6.16
CA GLY A 15 -9.44 7.19 4.88
C GLY A 15 -8.30 6.19 4.66
N LYS A 16 -7.38 6.00 5.60
CA LYS A 16 -6.45 4.87 5.59
C LYS A 16 -7.22 3.55 5.71
N LEU A 17 -6.90 2.54 4.88
CA LEU A 17 -7.45 1.19 5.03
C LEU A 17 -6.67 0.47 6.13
N GLU A 18 -7.29 0.22 7.28
CA GLU A 18 -6.63 -0.38 8.44
C GLU A 18 -6.71 -1.91 8.43
N ARG A 19 -7.77 -2.47 7.84
CA ARG A 19 -7.97 -3.94 7.80
C ARG A 19 -8.51 -4.40 6.47
N LEU A 20 -7.98 -5.53 6.01
CA LEU A 20 -8.39 -6.23 4.80
C LEU A 20 -8.60 -7.71 5.11
N SER A 21 -9.85 -8.17 5.03
CA SER A 21 -10.23 -9.57 5.20
C SER A 21 -10.53 -10.19 3.84
N LEU A 22 -9.98 -11.36 3.53
CA LEU A 22 -10.27 -12.12 2.29
C LEU A 22 -10.24 -13.62 2.58
N ALA A 23 -11.04 -14.42 1.86
CA ALA A 23 -11.06 -15.89 1.98
C ALA A 23 -11.22 -16.44 3.41
N SER A 24 -11.94 -15.72 4.28
CA SER A 24 -12.10 -16.00 5.73
C SER A 24 -10.90 -15.64 6.62
N TYR A 25 -9.83 -15.08 6.07
CA TYR A 25 -8.72 -14.54 6.86
C TYR A 25 -9.13 -13.17 7.44
N PRO A 26 -9.01 -12.98 8.76
CA PRO A 26 -9.61 -11.84 9.45
C PRO A 26 -8.88 -10.51 9.21
N ASN A 27 -7.60 -10.55 8.84
CA ASN A 27 -6.84 -9.37 8.43
C ASN A 27 -5.53 -9.79 7.74
N LEU A 28 -5.24 -9.24 6.57
CA LEU A 28 -3.95 -9.40 5.88
C LEU A 28 -2.95 -8.29 6.22
N LEU A 29 -3.46 -7.13 6.66
CA LEU A 29 -2.64 -5.95 6.89
C LEU A 29 -2.05 -5.95 8.29
N HIS A 30 -0.88 -5.35 8.43
CA HIS A 30 -0.27 -5.06 9.71
C HIS A 30 -1.14 -4.08 10.49
N THR A 31 -1.31 -4.34 11.79
CA THR A 31 -2.00 -3.46 12.72
C THR A 31 -1.03 -2.89 13.74
N TRP A 32 -1.20 -1.62 14.05
CA TRP A 32 -0.40 -0.90 15.02
C TRP A 32 -1.28 0.14 15.71
N ASP A 33 -1.05 0.39 16.98
CA ASP A 33 -1.90 1.25 17.82
C ASP A 33 -1.20 2.54 18.27
N GLN A 34 -0.01 2.83 17.71
CA GLN A 34 0.80 3.98 18.12
C GLN A 34 1.13 4.88 16.93
N ASP A 35 0.95 6.17 17.14
CA ASP A 35 1.44 7.15 16.19
C ASP A 35 2.92 7.41 16.41
N VAL A 36 3.65 7.49 15.32
CA VAL A 36 5.01 8.02 15.28
C VAL A 36 4.97 9.46 14.78
N ASP A 37 5.89 10.29 15.28
CA ASP A 37 6.05 11.65 14.78
C ASP A 37 7.03 11.67 13.60
N LEU A 38 6.54 12.00 12.41
CA LEU A 38 7.32 12.22 11.20
C LEU A 38 7.51 13.72 10.96
N ASN A 39 8.33 14.36 11.79
CA ASN A 39 8.64 15.80 11.69
C ASN A 39 7.41 16.72 11.80
N GLY A 40 6.59 16.51 12.83
CA GLY A 40 5.36 17.27 13.11
C GLY A 40 4.10 16.62 12.55
N LYS A 41 4.21 15.48 11.85
CA LYS A 41 3.08 14.72 11.32
C LYS A 41 2.95 13.40 12.07
N ARG A 42 1.84 13.24 12.80
CA ARG A 42 1.50 11.96 13.42
C ARG A 42 1.13 10.94 12.34
N PHE A 43 1.76 9.79 12.37
CA PHE A 43 1.57 8.72 11.39
C PHE A 43 1.51 7.38 12.12
N CYS A 44 0.46 6.59 11.86
CA CYS A 44 0.40 5.20 12.33
C CYS A 44 0.95 4.27 11.23
N PRO A 45 2.09 3.57 11.44
CA PRO A 45 2.69 2.67 10.45
C PRO A 45 1.97 1.32 10.40
N ALA A 46 0.72 1.35 9.94
CA ALA A 46 -0.14 0.17 9.77
C ALA A 46 -1.05 0.35 8.55
N GLY A 47 -1.72 -0.73 8.14
CA GLY A 47 -2.73 -0.68 7.10
C GLY A 47 -2.17 -0.40 5.71
N TRP A 48 -2.93 0.33 4.89
CA TRP A 48 -2.63 0.61 3.50
C TRP A 48 -2.91 2.08 3.14
N ASP A 49 -1.82 2.80 2.91
CA ASP A 49 -1.75 4.23 2.57
C ASP A 49 -1.43 4.45 1.09
N GLU A 50 -1.68 5.67 0.60
CA GLU A 50 -1.24 6.11 -0.74
C GLU A 50 -0.19 7.20 -0.61
N CYS A 51 1.02 6.93 -1.08
CA CYS A 51 2.09 7.91 -1.17
C CYS A 51 1.97 8.65 -2.51
N PHE A 52 1.66 9.94 -2.45
CA PHE A 52 1.59 10.82 -3.62
C PHE A 52 1.75 12.29 -3.19
N PRO A 53 2.54 13.11 -3.91
CA PRO A 53 3.29 12.79 -5.12
C PRO A 53 4.69 12.22 -4.85
N THR A 54 5.00 11.77 -3.63
CA THR A 54 6.34 11.34 -3.22
C THR A 54 6.29 10.40 -2.01
N ILE A 55 7.34 9.62 -1.77
CA ILE A 55 7.56 8.89 -0.51
C ILE A 55 8.51 9.68 0.39
N ASP A 56 9.67 10.08 -0.13
CA ASP A 56 10.60 10.94 0.61
C ASP A 56 10.19 12.42 0.47
N PRO A 57 10.59 13.31 1.40
CA PRO A 57 10.39 14.74 1.22
C PRO A 57 10.92 15.23 -0.14
N TYR A 58 10.07 15.86 -0.94
CA TYR A 58 10.43 16.32 -2.27
C TYR A 58 9.79 17.68 -2.56
N LYS A 59 10.63 18.68 -2.83
CA LYS A 59 10.21 20.09 -2.95
C LYS A 59 9.39 20.52 -1.72
N ALA A 60 8.15 20.94 -1.92
CA ALA A 60 7.24 21.34 -0.84
C ALA A 60 6.38 20.19 -0.30
N SER A 61 6.44 19.01 -0.92
CA SER A 61 5.66 17.85 -0.48
C SER A 61 6.34 17.16 0.70
N PRO A 62 5.60 16.81 1.77
CA PRO A 62 6.16 16.19 2.97
C PRO A 62 6.49 14.72 2.73
N VAL A 63 7.10 14.09 3.74
CA VAL A 63 7.28 12.63 3.77
C VAL A 63 5.92 11.91 3.62
N MET A 64 5.94 10.84 2.83
CA MET A 64 4.80 10.06 2.34
C MET A 64 3.81 10.86 1.48
N GLY A 65 4.16 12.09 1.10
CA GLY A 65 3.32 12.97 0.30
C GLY A 65 2.08 13.50 1.04
N GLU A 66 1.17 14.02 0.24
CA GLU A 66 0.06 14.87 0.66
C GLU A 66 -1.19 14.07 1.01
N LEU A 67 -1.50 12.99 0.27
CA LEU A 67 -2.76 12.26 0.43
C LEU A 67 -2.95 11.68 1.84
N ILE A 68 -1.88 11.21 2.47
CA ILE A 68 -1.93 10.68 3.85
C ILE A 68 -2.26 11.77 4.89
N GLY A 69 -2.03 13.03 4.55
CA GLY A 69 -2.38 14.16 5.41
C GLY A 69 -3.84 14.62 5.30
N TRP A 70 -4.58 14.16 4.27
CA TRP A 70 -5.90 14.68 3.96
C TRP A 70 -6.95 13.57 3.84
N PRO A 71 -8.05 13.67 4.60
CA PRO A 71 -9.12 12.68 4.51
C PRO A 71 -9.83 12.79 3.14
N PRO A 72 -10.04 11.67 2.43
CA PRO A 72 -10.85 11.65 1.22
C PRO A 72 -12.34 11.72 1.53
N GLU A 73 -13.13 12.07 0.52
CA GLU A 73 -14.54 11.69 0.47
C GLU A 73 -14.64 10.18 0.21
N ILE A 74 -15.43 9.45 1.00
CA ILE A 74 -15.59 7.99 0.87
C ILE A 74 -17.00 7.65 0.40
N ASN A 75 -17.10 6.99 -0.75
CA ASN A 75 -18.33 6.60 -1.41
C ASN A 75 -18.47 5.07 -1.43
N TRP A 76 -19.37 4.53 -0.61
CA TRP A 76 -19.62 3.08 -0.54
C TRP A 76 -20.65 2.62 -1.57
N GLN A 77 -20.35 1.48 -2.20
CA GLN A 77 -21.22 0.72 -3.09
C GLN A 77 -21.33 -0.73 -2.57
N PRO A 78 -22.24 -1.57 -3.09
CA PRO A 78 -22.39 -2.94 -2.61
C PRO A 78 -21.11 -3.80 -2.70
N ASP A 79 -20.37 -3.64 -3.81
CA ASP A 79 -19.21 -4.42 -4.23
C ASP A 79 -17.93 -3.59 -4.38
N ALA A 80 -18.02 -2.27 -4.14
CA ALA A 80 -16.90 -1.35 -4.25
C ALA A 80 -16.91 -0.23 -3.21
N VAL A 81 -15.77 0.39 -2.99
CA VAL A 81 -15.64 1.64 -2.25
C VAL A 81 -14.66 2.55 -2.98
N GLU A 82 -15.05 3.80 -3.16
CA GLU A 82 -14.23 4.82 -3.81
C GLU A 82 -13.87 5.91 -2.81
N GLN A 83 -12.63 6.36 -2.89
CA GLN A 83 -12.08 7.47 -2.14
C GLN A 83 -11.65 8.55 -3.11
N VAL A 84 -12.06 9.79 -2.86
CA VAL A 84 -11.77 10.93 -3.74
C VAL A 84 -11.07 12.03 -2.95
N TRP A 85 -9.92 12.45 -3.44
CA TRP A 85 -9.19 13.63 -2.97
C TRP A 85 -9.26 14.73 -4.02
N ARG A 86 -9.72 15.91 -3.62
CA ARG A 86 -9.73 17.10 -4.48
C ARG A 86 -8.75 18.12 -3.95
N HIS A 87 -7.76 18.43 -4.76
CA HIS A 87 -6.74 19.43 -4.48
C HIS A 87 -6.71 20.44 -5.63
N GLU A 88 -6.20 21.66 -5.40
CA GLU A 88 -6.09 22.67 -6.46
C GLU A 88 -5.20 22.19 -7.63
N ARG A 89 -4.22 21.33 -7.33
CA ARG A 89 -3.25 20.80 -8.31
C ARG A 89 -3.67 19.53 -9.02
N TYR A 90 -4.52 18.71 -8.40
CA TYR A 90 -4.90 17.40 -8.93
C TYR A 90 -6.21 16.89 -8.32
N GLU A 91 -6.89 16.01 -9.03
CA GLU A 91 -7.94 15.15 -8.47
C GLU A 91 -7.42 13.71 -8.46
N ALA A 92 -7.42 13.06 -7.29
CA ALA A 92 -7.01 11.67 -7.13
C ALA A 92 -8.19 10.81 -6.67
N LYS A 93 -8.24 9.57 -7.16
CA LYS A 93 -9.25 8.56 -6.82
C LYS A 93 -8.58 7.24 -6.53
N ARG A 94 -9.00 6.59 -5.43
CA ARG A 94 -8.67 5.20 -5.12
C ARG A 94 -9.95 4.41 -5.02
N ARG A 95 -10.05 3.30 -5.75
CA ARG A 95 -11.24 2.45 -5.75
C ARG A 95 -10.86 1.02 -5.44
N PHE A 96 -11.50 0.44 -4.43
CA PHE A 96 -11.41 -0.97 -4.12
C PHE A 96 -12.67 -1.67 -4.62
N GLU A 97 -12.50 -2.81 -5.28
CA GLU A 97 -13.57 -3.65 -5.80
C GLU A 97 -13.35 -5.10 -5.40
N LEU A 98 -14.37 -5.72 -4.82
CA LEU A 98 -14.34 -7.14 -4.49
C LEU A 98 -14.78 -7.95 -5.73
N GLN A 99 -13.82 -8.51 -6.46
CA GLN A 99 -14.13 -9.33 -7.65
C GLN A 99 -14.71 -10.69 -7.26
N THR A 100 -14.19 -11.26 -6.16
CA THR A 100 -14.72 -12.45 -5.49
C THR A 100 -14.42 -12.34 -3.99
N PRO A 101 -15.00 -13.17 -3.11
CA PRO A 101 -14.63 -13.19 -1.69
C PRO A 101 -13.14 -13.46 -1.39
N THR A 102 -12.36 -13.86 -2.40
CA THR A 102 -10.94 -14.17 -2.30
C THR A 102 -10.06 -13.23 -3.14
N CYS A 103 -10.65 -12.21 -3.77
CA CYS A 103 -9.96 -11.36 -4.73
C CYS A 103 -10.41 -9.90 -4.60
N LEU A 104 -9.47 -9.04 -4.19
CA LEU A 104 -9.64 -7.59 -4.17
C LEU A 104 -8.85 -6.97 -5.32
N HIS A 105 -9.48 -6.07 -6.06
CA HIS A 105 -8.82 -5.20 -7.02
C HIS A 105 -8.84 -3.76 -6.49
N MET A 106 -7.71 -3.08 -6.56
CA MET A 106 -7.59 -1.66 -6.23
C MET A 106 -7.09 -0.93 -7.48
N SER A 107 -7.76 0.15 -7.85
CA SER A 107 -7.29 1.09 -8.87
C SER A 107 -7.04 2.46 -8.27
N PHE A 108 -6.02 3.14 -8.78
CA PHE A 108 -5.69 4.52 -8.46
C PHE A 108 -5.64 5.34 -9.74
N ILE A 109 -6.25 6.51 -9.71
CA ILE A 109 -6.31 7.44 -10.84
C ILE A 109 -5.97 8.82 -10.31
N VAL A 110 -5.09 9.56 -10.99
CA VAL A 110 -4.84 10.97 -10.67
C VAL A 110 -4.73 11.80 -11.93
N THR A 111 -5.39 12.95 -11.95
CA THR A 111 -5.38 13.88 -13.08
C THR A 111 -4.74 15.19 -12.65
N ASN A 112 -3.76 15.67 -13.42
CA ASN A 112 -3.16 16.99 -13.21
C ASN A 112 -4.14 18.09 -13.65
N LEU A 113 -4.49 18.98 -12.73
CA LEU A 113 -5.42 20.10 -12.95
C LEU A 113 -4.71 21.44 -13.23
N GLN A 114 -3.38 21.46 -13.16
CA GLN A 114 -2.57 22.65 -13.42
C GLN A 114 -2.34 22.86 -14.92
N ASP A 115 -1.91 24.07 -15.28
CA ASP A 115 -1.43 24.44 -16.62
C ASP A 115 0.07 24.15 -16.82
N THR A 116 0.75 23.66 -15.78
CA THR A 116 2.15 23.20 -15.82
C THR A 116 2.28 21.70 -15.51
N PRO A 117 3.35 21.03 -15.96
CA PRO A 117 3.62 19.65 -15.57
C PRO A 117 3.72 19.46 -14.05
N LEU A 118 3.11 18.40 -13.54
CA LEU A 118 3.17 17.97 -12.14
C LEU A 118 4.15 16.80 -12.04
N GLU A 119 5.31 17.00 -11.41
CA GLU A 119 6.19 15.88 -11.06
C GLU A 119 5.56 15.02 -9.99
N PHE A 120 5.59 13.71 -10.18
CA PHE A 120 4.94 12.79 -9.26
C PHE A 120 5.59 11.41 -9.22
N LEU A 121 5.48 10.79 -8.07
CA LEU A 121 5.48 9.35 -7.86
C LEU A 121 4.13 8.98 -7.26
N TRP A 122 3.64 7.81 -7.65
CA TRP A 122 2.61 7.08 -6.92
C TRP A 122 3.23 5.82 -6.33
N ALA A 123 2.99 5.58 -5.04
CA ALA A 123 3.27 4.28 -4.42
C ALA A 123 2.10 3.86 -3.54
N SER A 124 1.58 2.67 -3.81
CA SER A 124 0.48 2.06 -3.07
C SER A 124 1.05 1.30 -1.87
N HIS A 125 1.14 1.98 -0.74
CA HIS A 125 1.93 1.57 0.42
C HIS A 125 1.13 0.68 1.39
N ALA A 126 1.05 -0.61 1.07
CA ALA A 126 0.40 -1.62 1.88
C ALA A 126 1.39 -2.29 2.84
N LEU A 127 1.11 -2.24 4.15
CA LEU A 127 1.87 -2.94 5.18
C LEU A 127 1.17 -4.26 5.54
N PHE A 128 1.85 -5.38 5.30
CA PHE A 128 1.39 -6.72 5.60
C PHE A 128 1.91 -7.20 6.95
N ASP A 129 1.06 -7.99 7.64
CA ASP A 129 1.49 -8.69 8.83
C ASP A 129 2.47 -9.81 8.46
N VAL A 130 3.53 -9.94 9.26
CA VAL A 130 4.58 -10.93 9.05
C VAL A 130 4.63 -11.98 10.17
N GLN A 131 3.76 -11.90 11.18
CA GLN A 131 3.80 -12.81 12.33
C GLN A 131 3.64 -14.29 11.94
N ALA A 132 2.77 -14.58 10.97
CA ALA A 132 2.51 -15.94 10.48
C ALA A 132 3.07 -16.18 9.06
N LEU A 133 3.86 -15.24 8.55
CA LEU A 133 4.44 -15.30 7.22
C LEU A 133 5.66 -16.22 7.24
N THR A 134 5.71 -17.19 6.34
CA THR A 134 6.80 -18.18 6.27
C THR A 134 7.79 -17.88 5.16
N ALA A 135 7.31 -17.36 4.02
CA ALA A 135 8.13 -16.98 2.88
C ALA A 135 7.46 -15.89 2.04
N VAL A 136 8.26 -15.11 1.32
CA VAL A 136 7.80 -14.23 0.25
C VAL A 136 8.62 -14.48 -1.01
N GLU A 137 7.95 -14.83 -2.09
CA GLU A 137 8.54 -14.86 -3.43
C GLU A 137 8.39 -13.49 -4.06
N LEU A 138 9.51 -12.83 -4.32
CA LEU A 138 9.57 -11.50 -4.91
C LEU A 138 9.48 -11.57 -6.44
N SER A 139 9.10 -10.42 -7.02
CA SER A 139 8.90 -10.28 -8.46
C SER A 139 10.14 -10.60 -9.31
N ASN A 140 11.33 -10.42 -8.75
CA ASN A 140 12.62 -10.71 -9.39
C ASN A 140 13.10 -12.17 -9.19
N GLY A 141 12.27 -13.04 -8.59
CA GLY A 141 12.58 -14.44 -8.33
C GLY A 141 13.34 -14.71 -7.02
N GLU A 142 13.66 -13.68 -6.24
CA GLU A 142 14.25 -13.85 -4.90
C GLU A 142 13.20 -14.37 -3.90
N THR A 143 13.61 -15.21 -2.96
CA THR A 143 12.78 -15.63 -1.83
C THR A 143 13.28 -15.00 -0.54
N MET A 144 12.41 -14.26 0.15
CA MET A 144 12.64 -13.78 1.51
C MET A 144 12.09 -14.79 2.52
N THR A 145 12.90 -15.13 3.51
CA THR A 145 12.54 -15.87 4.71
C THR A 145 13.07 -15.08 5.92
N HIS A 146 12.80 -15.54 7.15
CA HIS A 146 13.28 -14.92 8.39
C HIS A 146 12.65 -13.55 8.68
N PHE A 147 11.40 -13.57 9.15
CA PHE A 147 10.64 -12.37 9.52
C PHE A 147 10.62 -12.10 11.03
N GLU A 148 11.45 -12.79 11.82
CA GLU A 148 11.61 -12.55 13.26
C GLU A 148 12.10 -11.13 13.57
N MET A 149 11.87 -10.66 14.79
CA MET A 149 12.43 -9.37 15.23
C MET A 149 13.93 -9.54 15.53
N ASP A 150 14.76 -8.76 14.85
CA ASP A 150 16.21 -8.72 15.06
C ASP A 150 16.78 -7.29 15.05
N GLY A 151 15.91 -6.29 15.00
CA GLY A 151 16.29 -4.88 14.99
C GLY A 151 16.75 -4.35 13.62
N ARG A 152 16.66 -5.13 12.54
CA ARG A 152 16.97 -4.65 11.20
C ARG A 152 15.81 -3.87 10.58
N VAL A 153 16.15 -3.01 9.64
CA VAL A 153 15.22 -2.37 8.71
C VAL A 153 15.91 -2.32 7.35
N SER A 154 15.17 -2.61 6.28
CA SER A 154 15.68 -2.51 4.93
C SER A 154 14.61 -1.98 4.00
N LYS A 155 15.03 -1.19 3.01
CA LYS A 155 14.20 -0.73 1.91
C LYS A 155 14.94 -0.90 0.60
N ARG A 156 14.24 -1.36 -0.43
CA ARG A 156 14.78 -1.46 -1.80
C ARG A 156 13.66 -1.48 -2.82
N PHE A 157 14.00 -1.22 -4.08
CA PHE A 157 13.08 -1.29 -5.21
C PHE A 157 13.52 -2.40 -6.16
N ILE A 158 12.55 -3.15 -6.68
CA ILE A 158 12.77 -4.23 -7.65
C ILE A 158 11.84 -4.05 -8.84
N ALA A 159 12.28 -4.47 -10.03
CA ALA A 159 11.43 -4.46 -11.21
C ALA A 159 10.24 -5.43 -11.05
N ASN A 160 9.08 -5.03 -11.54
CA ASN A 160 7.89 -5.87 -11.56
C ASN A 160 7.89 -6.77 -12.79
N THR A 161 8.41 -7.99 -12.65
CA THR A 161 8.46 -9.01 -13.71
C THR A 161 7.50 -10.17 -13.49
N SER A 162 7.00 -10.36 -12.27
CA SER A 162 6.02 -11.38 -11.89
C SER A 162 5.23 -10.98 -10.62
N PRO A 163 4.10 -11.63 -10.32
CA PRO A 163 3.39 -11.41 -9.06
C PRO A 163 4.26 -11.73 -7.83
N ILE A 164 4.11 -10.95 -6.76
CA ILE A 164 4.68 -11.28 -5.44
C ILE A 164 3.76 -12.29 -4.74
N VAL A 165 4.33 -13.31 -4.10
CA VAL A 165 3.55 -14.33 -3.37
C VAL A 165 3.98 -14.38 -1.92
N LEU A 166 3.04 -14.09 -1.02
CA LEU A 166 3.20 -14.23 0.44
C LEU A 166 2.66 -15.60 0.84
N THR A 167 3.50 -16.41 1.47
CA THR A 167 3.13 -17.74 1.95
C THR A 167 2.94 -17.72 3.45
N TYR A 168 1.77 -18.15 3.90
CA TYR A 168 1.42 -18.36 5.30
C TYR A 168 1.25 -19.86 5.58
N ALA A 169 0.96 -20.23 6.82
CA ALA A 169 0.68 -21.62 7.20
C ALA A 169 -0.46 -22.22 6.36
N ASP A 170 -1.60 -21.52 6.31
CA ASP A 170 -2.86 -22.08 5.77
C ASP A 170 -3.27 -21.49 4.41
N PHE A 171 -2.59 -20.44 3.94
CA PHE A 171 -2.90 -19.78 2.67
C PHE A 171 -1.68 -19.15 2.00
N CYS A 172 -1.89 -18.73 0.76
CA CYS A 172 -1.02 -17.80 0.05
C CYS A 172 -1.81 -16.56 -0.36
N ALA A 173 -1.17 -15.39 -0.33
CA ALA A 173 -1.66 -14.16 -0.95
C ALA A 173 -0.77 -13.80 -2.14
N ARG A 174 -1.36 -13.66 -3.32
CA ARG A 174 -0.68 -13.24 -4.55
C ARG A 174 -1.03 -11.79 -4.84
N LEU A 175 0.00 -10.96 -5.02
CA LEU A 175 -0.12 -9.56 -5.39
C LEU A 175 0.38 -9.38 -6.82
N SER A 176 -0.42 -8.75 -7.67
CA SER A 176 0.00 -8.29 -8.99
C SER A 176 -0.31 -6.81 -9.17
N SER A 177 0.44 -6.16 -10.04
CA SER A 177 0.27 -4.75 -10.37
C SER A 177 0.66 -4.49 -11.83
N ASP A 178 0.13 -3.43 -12.40
CA ASP A 178 0.53 -2.87 -13.70
C ASP A 178 1.72 -1.90 -13.61
N GLN A 179 2.23 -1.63 -12.40
CA GLN A 179 3.35 -0.72 -12.20
C GLN A 179 4.69 -1.37 -12.52
N ALA A 180 5.66 -0.56 -12.91
CA ALA A 180 6.97 -1.05 -13.34
C ALA A 180 7.84 -1.56 -12.17
N TRP A 181 7.56 -1.14 -10.93
CA TRP A 181 8.40 -1.41 -9.77
C TRP A 181 7.59 -1.81 -8.54
N TRP A 182 8.27 -2.53 -7.64
CA TRP A 182 7.84 -2.77 -6.27
C TRP A 182 8.86 -2.17 -5.29
N GLY A 183 8.40 -1.28 -4.42
CA GLY A 183 9.10 -0.94 -3.18
C GLY A 183 8.89 -2.04 -2.14
N ILE A 184 9.98 -2.53 -1.56
CA ILE A 184 9.98 -3.56 -0.53
C ILE A 184 10.59 -2.96 0.73
N TRP A 185 9.78 -2.82 1.79
CA TRP A 185 10.22 -2.31 3.08
C TRP A 185 10.02 -3.35 4.17
N LEU A 186 11.08 -3.98 4.63
CA LEU A 186 11.01 -4.94 5.74
C LEU A 186 11.53 -4.26 7.02
N ASN A 187 10.67 -4.18 8.02
CA ASN A 187 11.02 -3.70 9.35
C ASN A 187 10.91 -4.85 10.36
N GLN A 188 12.01 -5.15 11.04
CA GLN A 188 12.15 -6.21 12.03
C GLN A 188 12.44 -5.63 13.42
N GLY A 189 11.91 -4.44 13.69
CA GLY A 189 12.11 -3.70 14.93
C GLY A 189 13.21 -2.64 14.88
N GLY A 190 13.78 -2.38 13.69
CA GLY A 190 14.80 -1.35 13.50
C GLY A 190 14.26 0.07 13.48
N TRP A 191 12.98 0.24 13.14
CA TRP A 191 12.32 1.54 13.11
C TRP A 191 10.94 1.49 13.80
N PRO A 192 10.52 2.53 14.55
CA PRO A 192 11.31 3.70 14.92
C PRO A 192 12.41 3.31 15.92
N ALA A 193 13.63 3.80 15.71
CA ALA A 193 14.78 3.39 16.52
C ALA A 193 14.58 3.70 18.02
N ASN A 194 13.95 4.84 18.31
CA ASN A 194 13.76 5.36 19.66
C ASN A 194 12.43 4.95 20.32
N ASP A 195 11.61 4.15 19.64
CA ASP A 195 10.36 3.67 20.22
C ASP A 195 10.59 2.44 21.11
N ARG A 196 9.87 2.37 22.23
CA ARG A 196 9.82 1.20 23.10
C ARG A 196 9.12 0.04 22.40
N HIS A 197 8.11 0.34 21.59
CA HIS A 197 7.36 -0.63 20.83
C HIS A 197 8.03 -0.82 19.46
N LYS A 198 8.46 -2.05 19.19
CA LYS A 198 9.16 -2.39 17.96
C LYS A 198 8.16 -2.77 16.88
N LEU A 199 8.19 -2.02 15.77
CA LEU A 199 7.37 -2.30 14.61
C LEU A 199 7.92 -3.52 13.88
N ARG A 200 7.02 -4.42 13.47
CA ARG A 200 7.37 -5.59 12.67
C ARG A 200 6.36 -5.78 11.55
N CYS A 201 6.75 -5.43 10.34
CA CYS A 201 5.87 -5.47 9.17
C CYS A 201 6.65 -5.57 7.86
N LEU A 202 5.94 -5.91 6.79
CA LEU A 202 6.45 -5.88 5.42
C LEU A 202 5.61 -4.91 4.58
N GLY A 203 6.21 -3.81 4.15
CA GLY A 203 5.66 -2.94 3.11
C GLY A 203 5.93 -3.50 1.72
N LEU A 204 4.85 -3.63 0.94
CA LEU A 204 4.90 -3.95 -0.48
C LEU A 204 4.19 -2.85 -1.25
N GLU A 205 4.97 -2.11 -2.04
CA GLU A 205 4.55 -0.84 -2.62
C GLU A 205 4.60 -0.92 -4.15
N ALA A 206 3.47 -1.12 -4.83
CA ALA A 206 3.50 -0.97 -6.29
C ALA A 206 3.75 0.50 -6.62
N THR A 207 4.71 0.78 -7.50
CA THR A 207 5.12 2.16 -7.77
C THR A 207 5.66 2.38 -9.18
N ASN A 208 5.48 3.61 -9.68
CA ASN A 208 5.90 4.02 -11.01
C ASN A 208 7.40 4.40 -11.11
N THR A 209 8.16 4.43 -10.01
CA THR A 209 9.59 4.76 -10.03
C THR A 209 10.46 3.71 -9.31
N PRO A 210 11.77 3.62 -9.62
CA PRO A 210 12.70 2.75 -8.90
C PRO A 210 13.22 3.36 -7.58
N GLY A 211 12.55 4.36 -7.02
CA GLY A 211 13.01 5.11 -5.85
C GLY A 211 11.89 5.77 -5.05
N GLU A 212 12.27 6.70 -4.17
CA GLU A 212 11.34 7.33 -3.20
C GLU A 212 10.82 8.71 -3.63
N ILE A 213 11.25 9.20 -4.80
CA ILE A 213 10.89 10.52 -5.35
C ILE A 213 10.47 10.37 -6.81
N PRO A 214 9.85 11.40 -7.44
CA PRO A 214 9.35 11.32 -8.82
C PRO A 214 10.33 10.87 -9.91
N ASP A 215 11.64 11.08 -9.75
CA ASP A 215 12.70 10.65 -10.69
C ASP A 215 12.39 10.91 -12.18
N GLY A 216 12.02 12.17 -12.49
CA GLY A 216 11.69 12.60 -13.85
C GLY A 216 10.30 12.22 -14.35
N GLN A 217 9.51 11.47 -13.57
CA GLN A 217 8.10 11.23 -13.87
C GLN A 217 7.28 12.51 -13.69
N SER A 218 6.43 12.81 -14.67
CA SER A 218 5.54 13.96 -14.62
C SER A 218 4.23 13.70 -15.35
N LEU A 219 3.17 14.38 -14.90
CA LEU A 219 1.89 14.49 -15.58
C LEU A 219 1.81 15.84 -16.26
N ASN A 220 1.65 15.86 -17.59
CA ASN A 220 1.36 17.09 -18.31
C ASN A 220 -0.02 17.65 -17.91
N PRO A 221 -0.31 18.94 -18.19
CA PRO A 221 -1.62 19.53 -17.96
C PRO A 221 -2.77 18.68 -18.51
N GLY A 222 -3.76 18.38 -17.66
CA GLY A 222 -4.92 17.54 -18.02
C GLY A 222 -4.62 16.06 -18.20
N GLN A 223 -3.37 15.61 -18.09
CA GLN A 223 -3.01 14.20 -18.21
C GLN A 223 -3.44 13.43 -16.97
N THR A 224 -3.83 12.18 -17.18
CA THR A 224 -4.20 11.23 -16.14
C THR A 224 -3.17 10.11 -16.05
N PHE A 225 -2.76 9.79 -14.83
CA PHE A 225 -2.08 8.54 -14.48
C PHE A 225 -3.09 7.52 -13.96
N VAL A 226 -2.86 6.25 -14.27
CA VAL A 226 -3.64 5.12 -13.76
C VAL A 226 -2.68 4.05 -13.27
N GLY A 227 -2.99 3.45 -12.14
CA GLY A 227 -2.31 2.27 -11.65
C GLY A 227 -3.26 1.34 -10.91
N SER A 228 -2.85 0.08 -10.75
CA SER A 228 -3.68 -0.95 -10.14
C SER A 228 -2.87 -1.96 -9.34
N ILE A 229 -3.52 -2.53 -8.32
CA ILE A 229 -3.06 -3.69 -7.58
C ILE A 229 -4.20 -4.71 -7.50
N LYS A 230 -3.88 -5.98 -7.66
CA LYS A 230 -4.78 -7.09 -7.38
C LYS A 230 -4.20 -7.95 -6.27
N ILE A 231 -5.02 -8.31 -5.28
CA ILE A 231 -4.68 -9.24 -4.21
C ILE A 231 -5.61 -10.44 -4.30
N GLU A 232 -5.03 -11.63 -4.46
CA GLU A 232 -5.76 -12.89 -4.51
C GLU A 232 -5.30 -13.81 -3.38
N VAL A 233 -6.25 -14.42 -2.67
CA VAL A 233 -5.97 -15.35 -1.57
C VAL A 233 -6.40 -16.76 -1.95
N TYR A 234 -5.51 -17.73 -1.73
CA TYR A 234 -5.74 -19.14 -2.01
C TYR A 234 -5.48 -19.98 -0.77
N SER A 235 -6.34 -20.95 -0.47
CA SER A 235 -6.06 -21.92 0.59
C SER A 235 -4.92 -22.84 0.17
N ARG A 236 -4.05 -23.19 1.11
CA ARG A 236 -3.08 -24.26 0.90
C ARG A 236 -3.78 -25.59 1.17
N SER A 237 -3.70 -26.52 0.22
CA SER A 237 -4.07 -27.90 0.51
C SER A 237 -3.16 -28.41 1.62
N ALA A 238 -3.73 -29.07 2.63
CA ALA A 238 -2.93 -29.77 3.63
C ALA A 238 -2.06 -30.81 2.89
N SER A 239 -0.75 -30.61 2.93
CA SER A 239 0.25 -31.54 2.40
C SER A 239 0.34 -32.79 3.27
#